data_AF-A0AAU5RHX2-F1
#
_entry.id   AF-A0AAU5RHX2-F1
#
_cell.length_a   1.000
_cell.length_b   1.000
_cell.length_c   1.000
_cell.angle_alpha   90.00
_cell.angle_beta   90.00
_cell.angle_gamma   90.00
#
_symmetry.space_group_name_H-M   'P 1'
#
loop_
_entity.id
_entity.type
_entity.pdbx_description
1 polymer ?
#
loop_
_entity_poly.entity_id
_entity_poly.type
_entity_poly.pdbx_seq_one_letter_code
_entity_poly.pdbx_strand_id
1 'polypeptide(L)'
;MDTAAVPKKRPVKRAATKAGRRSAAAAALGPSRLAQVRLRSEEMQALQEVMRTLHLGSTSDALREGLRLLAREAAEVGAAEEIRAFYQGQAVPLPEGVVEPSDAELAAADEMEW
;
A
#
# COMPACT_ATOMS: atom_id res chain seq x y z
N MET A 1 -46.27 55.12 -27.63
CA MET A 1 -46.88 53.84 -28.01
C MET A 1 -46.04 53.31 -29.16
N ASP A 2 -44.98 52.56 -28.84
CA ASP A 2 -44.94 51.08 -28.82
C ASP A 2 -44.85 50.54 -30.26
N THR A 3 -43.86 49.75 -30.69
CA THR A 3 -43.14 48.66 -30.02
C THR A 3 -41.82 48.36 -30.77
N ALA A 4 -40.74 48.11 -30.03
CA ALA A 4 -39.50 47.53 -30.55
C ALA A 4 -39.57 45.99 -30.52
N ALA A 5 -39.21 45.33 -31.63
CA ALA A 5 -39.19 43.87 -31.74
C ALA A 5 -37.88 43.28 -31.17
N VAL A 6 -38.00 42.30 -30.28
CA VAL A 6 -36.89 41.56 -29.64
C VAL A 6 -36.66 40.22 -30.35
N PRO A 7 -35.42 39.80 -30.68
CA PRO A 7 -35.17 38.48 -31.25
C PRO A 7 -35.07 37.37 -30.19
N LYS A 8 -35.73 36.23 -30.47
CA LYS A 8 -35.82 35.02 -29.63
C LYS A 8 -34.51 34.21 -29.61
N LYS A 9 -34.00 33.86 -28.41
CA LYS A 9 -32.86 32.93 -28.21
C LYS A 9 -33.29 31.46 -28.41
N ARG A 10 -32.51 30.69 -29.17
CA ARG A 10 -32.66 29.22 -29.33
C ARG A 10 -32.04 28.46 -28.14
N PRO A 11 -32.64 27.36 -27.66
CA PRO A 11 -32.06 26.54 -26.59
C PRO A 11 -30.99 25.59 -27.15
N VAL A 12 -29.83 25.54 -26.47
CA VAL A 12 -28.74 24.59 -26.76
C VAL A 12 -29.01 23.30 -25.98
N LYS A 13 -29.19 22.18 -26.68
CA LYS A 13 -29.31 20.85 -26.07
C LYS A 13 -27.95 20.47 -25.42
N ARG A 14 -27.92 20.29 -24.11
CA ARG A 14 -26.78 19.72 -23.39
C ARG A 14 -26.78 18.19 -23.53
N ALA A 15 -25.67 17.63 -23.98
CA ALA A 15 -25.46 16.19 -24.00
C ALA A 15 -25.33 15.67 -22.55
N ALA A 16 -26.11 14.65 -22.21
CA ALA A 16 -26.02 13.97 -20.92
C ALA A 16 -24.73 13.14 -20.84
N THR A 17 -23.84 13.49 -19.92
CA THR A 17 -22.63 12.74 -19.62
C THR A 17 -22.97 11.47 -18.84
N LYS A 18 -22.67 10.32 -19.43
CA LYS A 18 -22.79 8.98 -18.83
C LYS A 18 -21.68 8.78 -17.78
N ALA A 19 -21.82 9.43 -16.62
CA ALA A 19 -20.94 9.26 -15.46
C ALA A 19 -21.69 8.50 -14.36
N GLY A 20 -21.68 7.17 -14.42
CA GLY A 20 -22.44 6.37 -13.45
C GLY A 20 -22.07 4.90 -13.50
N ARG A 21 -20.83 4.57 -13.11
CA ARG A 21 -20.48 3.21 -12.62
C ARG A 21 -19.09 3.06 -12.00
N ARG A 22 -18.16 4.00 -12.21
CA ARG A 22 -16.79 3.93 -11.64
C ARG A 22 -16.65 4.47 -10.20
N SER A 23 -17.74 4.95 -9.59
CA SER A 23 -17.66 5.79 -8.38
C SER A 23 -17.58 5.04 -7.05
N ALA A 24 -18.01 3.78 -6.97
CA ALA A 24 -18.13 3.09 -5.69
C ALA A 24 -16.79 2.51 -5.19
N ALA A 25 -15.99 1.91 -6.08
CA ALA A 25 -14.68 1.33 -5.72
C ALA A 25 -13.62 2.41 -5.40
N ALA A 26 -13.69 3.58 -6.06
CA ALA A 26 -12.77 4.68 -5.83
C ALA A 26 -13.00 5.38 -4.48
N ALA A 27 -14.23 5.37 -3.95
CA ALA A 27 -14.57 6.01 -2.68
C ALA A 27 -13.99 5.27 -1.46
N ALA A 28 -13.69 3.97 -1.57
CA ALA A 28 -13.17 3.15 -0.48
C ALA A 28 -11.66 3.35 -0.20
N LEU A 29 -10.91 3.94 -1.13
CA LEU A 29 -9.43 3.97 -1.10
C LEU A 29 -8.85 5.27 -0.51
N GLY A 30 -9.69 6.15 0.04
CA GLY A 30 -9.27 7.44 0.57
C GLY A 30 -8.70 8.39 -0.51
N PRO A 31 -8.29 9.61 -0.13
CA PRO A 31 -7.73 10.57 -1.08
C PRO A 31 -6.34 10.13 -1.57
N SER A 32 -6.19 9.91 -2.88
CA SER A 32 -4.88 9.66 -3.48
C SER A 32 -4.09 10.96 -3.64
N ARG A 33 -2.79 10.93 -3.36
CA ARG A 33 -1.84 12.01 -3.69
C ARG A 33 -0.85 11.55 -4.75
N LEU A 34 -0.46 12.47 -5.64
CA LEU A 34 0.56 12.21 -6.65
C LEU A 34 1.93 12.59 -6.07
N ALA A 35 2.88 11.67 -6.17
CA ALA A 35 4.29 11.88 -5.85
C ALA A 35 5.14 11.59 -7.09
N GLN A 36 6.18 12.39 -7.31
CA GLN A 36 7.14 12.18 -8.40
C GLN A 36 8.44 11.61 -7.80
N VAL A 37 8.88 10.48 -8.35
CA VAL A 37 10.11 9.78 -7.92
C VAL A 37 11.09 9.76 -9.07
N ARG A 38 12.38 10.01 -8.78
CA ARG A 38 13.46 9.88 -9.76
C ARG A 38 14.22 8.61 -9.40
N LEU A 39 14.28 7.69 -10.35
CA LEU A 39 15.05 6.45 -10.24
C LEU A 39 16.25 6.55 -11.18
N ARG A 40 17.37 6.00 -10.73
CA ARG A 40 18.52 5.75 -11.57
C ARG A 40 18.21 4.62 -12.56
N SER A 41 19.01 4.51 -13.62
CA SER A 41 18.77 3.55 -14.69
C SER A 41 18.76 2.11 -14.19
N GLU A 42 19.68 1.77 -13.28
CA GLU A 42 19.79 0.46 -12.64
C GLU A 42 18.59 0.15 -11.74
N GLU A 43 18.11 1.13 -10.97
CA GLU A 43 16.94 1.00 -10.10
C GLU A 43 15.67 0.76 -10.93
N MET A 44 15.54 1.45 -12.07
CA MET A 44 14.43 1.23 -13.00
C MET A 44 14.48 -0.15 -13.64
N GLN A 45 15.67 -0.67 -13.98
CA GLN A 45 15.82 -2.04 -14.51
C GLN A 45 15.44 -3.09 -13.47
N ALA A 46 15.94 -2.95 -12.23
CA ALA A 46 15.59 -3.82 -11.13
C ALA A 46 14.07 -3.82 -10.87
N LEU A 47 13.44 -2.64 -10.86
CA LEU A 47 12.00 -2.50 -10.69
C LEU A 47 11.22 -3.22 -11.81
N GLN A 48 11.66 -3.10 -13.07
CA GLN A 48 11.03 -3.81 -14.19
C GLN A 48 11.16 -5.33 -14.08
N GLU A 49 12.27 -5.82 -13.55
CA GLU A 49 12.47 -7.25 -13.31
C GLU A 49 11.54 -7.77 -12.22
N VAL A 50 11.48 -7.09 -11.07
CA VAL A 50 10.53 -7.39 -10.00
C VAL A 50 9.09 -7.37 -10.52
N MET A 51 8.72 -6.38 -11.32
CA MET A 51 7.39 -6.31 -11.93
C MET A 51 7.07 -7.51 -12.82
N ARG A 52 8.05 -8.02 -13.59
CA ARG A 52 7.86 -9.23 -14.42
C ARG A 52 7.68 -10.47 -13.54
N THR A 53 8.55 -10.64 -12.55
CA THR A 53 8.54 -11.79 -11.64
C THR A 53 7.26 -11.86 -10.82
N LEU A 54 6.74 -10.71 -10.38
CA LEU A 54 5.55 -10.60 -9.54
C LEU A 54 4.27 -10.28 -10.32
N HIS A 55 4.32 -10.27 -11.66
CA HIS A 55 3.19 -9.98 -12.55
C HIS A 55 2.47 -8.65 -12.24
N LEU A 56 3.22 -7.60 -11.90
CA LEU A 56 2.67 -6.29 -11.54
C LEU A 56 2.34 -5.47 -12.80
N GLY A 57 1.11 -4.96 -12.86
CA GLY A 57 0.56 -4.31 -14.06
C GLY A 57 1.10 -2.91 -14.37
N SER A 58 1.73 -2.24 -13.40
CA SER A 58 2.30 -0.90 -13.60
C SER A 58 3.39 -0.55 -12.59
N THR A 59 4.24 0.42 -12.95
CA THR A 59 5.25 0.99 -12.05
C THR A 59 4.61 1.56 -10.78
N SER A 60 3.45 2.19 -10.90
CA SER A 60 2.74 2.74 -9.74
C SER A 60 2.21 1.65 -8.81
N ASP A 61 1.82 0.49 -9.34
CA ASP A 61 1.38 -0.64 -8.51
C ASP A 61 2.57 -1.25 -7.76
N ALA A 62 3.71 -1.39 -8.43
CA ALA A 62 4.93 -1.86 -7.79
C ALA A 62 5.43 -0.90 -6.69
N LEU A 63 5.43 0.40 -6.95
CA LEU A 63 5.80 1.40 -5.93
C LEU A 63 4.81 1.41 -4.75
N ARG A 64 3.50 1.26 -5.01
CA ARG A 64 2.50 1.14 -3.93
C ARG A 64 2.74 -0.10 -3.09
N GLU A 65 3.06 -1.22 -3.72
CA GLU A 65 3.32 -2.46 -3.00
C GLU A 65 4.62 -2.38 -2.18
N GLY A 66 5.69 -1.84 -2.76
CA GLY A 66 6.92 -1.56 -2.03
C GLY A 66 6.68 -0.67 -0.80
N LEU A 67 5.86 0.37 -0.92
CA LEU A 67 5.50 1.22 0.22
C LEU A 67 4.70 0.47 1.30
N ARG A 68 3.81 -0.46 0.93
CA ARG A 68 3.10 -1.29 1.91
C ARG A 68 4.03 -2.22 2.66
N LEU A 69 4.97 -2.85 1.96
CA LEU A 69 5.96 -3.75 2.56
C LEU A 69 6.87 -2.99 3.53
N LEU A 70 7.39 -1.82 3.13
CA LEU A 70 8.20 -0.97 4.00
C LEU A 70 7.43 -0.46 5.23
N ALA A 71 6.14 -0.10 5.07
CA ALA A 71 5.32 0.32 6.19
C ALA A 71 5.07 -0.83 7.19
N ARG A 72 4.91 -2.05 6.68
CA ARG A 72 4.79 -3.25 7.52
C ARG A 72 6.08 -3.52 8.28
N GLU A 73 7.22 -3.49 7.60
CA GLU A 73 8.54 -3.71 8.22
C GLU A 73 8.81 -2.67 9.31
N ALA A 74 8.53 -1.39 9.05
CA ALA A 74 8.66 -0.34 10.05
C ALA A 74 7.77 -0.57 11.29
N ALA A 75 6.55 -1.09 11.09
CA ALA A 75 5.66 -1.43 12.20
C ALA A 75 6.19 -2.62 13.02
N GLU A 76 6.77 -3.64 12.35
CA GLU A 76 7.40 -4.79 13.01
C GLU A 76 8.63 -4.37 13.84
N VAL A 77 9.46 -3.49 13.29
CA VAL A 77 10.60 -2.90 14.04
C VAL A 77 10.10 -2.12 15.25
N GLY A 78 9.09 -1.26 15.09
CA GLY A 78 8.50 -0.51 16.21
C GLY A 78 7.96 -1.43 17.31
N ALA A 79 7.23 -2.50 16.94
CA ALA A 79 6.73 -3.48 17.91
C ALA A 79 7.87 -4.19 18.66
N ALA A 80 8.95 -4.56 17.96
CA ALA A 80 10.12 -5.17 18.60
C ALA A 80 10.82 -4.23 19.58
N GLU A 81 10.89 -2.94 19.24
CA GLU A 81 11.42 -1.90 20.14
C GLU A 81 10.54 -1.69 21.37
N GLU A 82 9.21 -1.69 21.21
CA GLU A 82 8.25 -1.61 22.33
C GLU A 82 8.40 -2.78 23.30
N ILE A 83 8.51 -4.01 22.78
CA ILE A 83 8.74 -5.20 23.60
C ILE A 83 10.06 -5.05 24.35
N ARG A 84 11.14 -4.66 23.66
CA ARG A 84 12.44 -4.46 24.28
C ARG A 84 12.39 -3.39 25.38
N ALA A 85 11.69 -2.29 25.14
CA ALA A 85 11.52 -1.23 26.12
C ALA A 85 10.73 -1.71 27.34
N PHE A 86 9.66 -2.47 27.13
CA PHE A 86 8.85 -3.06 28.20
C PHE A 86 9.69 -3.95 29.12
N TYR A 87 10.55 -4.79 28.55
CA TYR A 87 11.49 -5.65 29.30
C TYR A 87 12.81 -4.96 29.67
N GLN A 88 12.95 -3.64 29.47
CA GLN A 88 14.15 -2.87 29.80
C GLN A 88 15.43 -3.45 29.15
N GLY A 89 15.31 -4.00 27.94
CA GLY A 89 16.39 -4.65 27.22
C GLY A 89 16.78 -6.03 27.74
N GLN A 90 16.10 -6.56 28.76
CA GLN A 90 16.27 -7.93 29.21
C GLN A 90 15.54 -8.91 28.31
N ALA A 91 15.98 -10.16 28.30
CA ALA A 91 15.25 -11.25 27.67
C ALA A 91 13.86 -11.41 28.31
N VAL A 92 12.89 -11.80 27.49
CA VAL A 92 11.54 -12.11 27.98
C VAL A 92 11.65 -13.33 28.91
N PRO A 93 11.22 -13.24 30.18
CA PRO A 93 11.30 -14.36 31.10
C PRO A 93 10.37 -15.48 30.63
N LEU A 94 10.84 -16.73 30.72
CA LEU A 94 10.02 -17.89 30.45
C LEU A 94 8.89 -18.02 31.49
N PRO A 95 7.69 -18.47 31.08
CA PRO A 95 6.65 -18.83 32.03
C PRO A 95 7.11 -19.93 33.01
N GLU A 96 6.48 -19.97 34.18
CA GLU A 96 6.79 -20.98 35.19
C GLU A 96 6.60 -22.41 34.63
N GLY A 97 7.59 -23.27 34.88
CA GLY A 97 7.59 -24.67 34.40
C GLY A 97 8.00 -24.86 32.94
N VAL A 98 8.29 -23.77 32.20
CA VAL A 98 8.84 -23.84 30.83
C VAL A 98 10.37 -23.79 30.89
N VAL A 99 11.02 -24.75 30.23
CA VAL A 99 12.47 -24.83 30.09
C VAL A 99 12.87 -24.30 28.72
N GLU A 100 14.03 -23.66 28.61
CA GLU A 100 14.58 -23.25 27.32
C GLU A 100 14.76 -24.46 26.40
N PRO A 101 14.32 -24.39 25.14
CA PRO A 101 14.55 -25.45 24.17
C PRO A 101 16.04 -25.59 23.90
N SER A 102 16.49 -26.83 23.69
CA SER A 102 17.85 -27.12 23.29
C SER A 102 18.11 -26.77 21.82
N ASP A 103 19.37 -26.53 21.47
CA ASP A 103 19.78 -26.26 20.08
C ASP A 103 19.33 -27.35 19.10
N ALA A 104 19.32 -28.62 19.55
CA ALA A 104 18.86 -29.74 18.74
C ALA A 104 17.34 -29.68 18.47
N GLU A 105 16.56 -29.24 19.46
CA GLU A 105 15.11 -29.06 19.33
C GLU A 105 14.78 -27.85 18.43
N LEU A 106 15.56 -26.77 18.53
CA LEU A 106 15.43 -25.60 17.65
C LEU A 106 15.75 -25.95 16.19
N ALA A 107 16.85 -26.66 15.95
CA ALA A 107 17.22 -27.09 14.60
C ALA A 107 16.16 -28.03 13.99
N ALA A 108 15.61 -28.96 14.78
CA ALA A 108 14.55 -29.84 14.33
C ALA A 108 13.26 -29.07 13.97
N ALA A 109 12.96 -27.97 14.68
CA ALA A 109 11.80 -27.12 14.39
C ALA A 109 11.97 -26.31 13.09
N ASP A 110 13.19 -25.83 12.79
CA ASP A 110 13.49 -25.11 11.55
C ASP A 110 13.41 -26.01 10.30
N GLU A 111 13.72 -27.31 10.46
CA GLU A 111 13.62 -28.31 9.39
C GLU A 111 12.18 -28.78 9.10
N MET A 112 11.20 -28.42 9.96
CA MET A 112 9.81 -28.76 9.71
C MET A 112 9.22 -27.85 8.61
N GLU A 113 8.87 -28.44 7.47
CA GLU A 113 7.97 -27.78 6.49
C GLU A 113 6.54 -27.75 7.04
N TRP A 114 5.91 -26.57 6.98
CA TRP A 114 4.53 -26.31 7.42
C TRP A 114 3.52 -26.46 6.28
#